data_AF-A0A3D0H9H0-F1
#
_entry.id   AF-A0A3D0H9H0-F1
#
_cell.length_a   1.000
_cell.length_b   1.000
_cell.length_c   1.000
_cell.angle_alpha   90.00
_cell.angle_beta   90.00
_cell.angle_gamma   90.00
#
_symmetry.space_group_name_H-M   'P 1'
#
loop_
_entity.id
_entity.type
_entity.pdbx_description
1 polymer ?
#
loop_
_entity_poly.entity_id
_entity_poly.type
_entity_poly.pdbx_seq_one_letter_code
_entity_poly.pdbx_strand_id
1 'polypeptide(L)'
;MPVNEKLIKIFEYALNQEQTGKGFFEFSLQRMGVGAAVSAFKRLVQEEEKHIVFINKILTGLRQGEEVDPEQVREIILEPINYFDERARKEFLEQCIEGSMIPDVTVFNTAWLIEKDLSEFYASMAAQTEGKAKDAF
;
A
#
# COMPACT_ATOMS: atom_id res chain seq x y z
N MET A 1 -8.26 22.04 19.02
CA MET A 1 -8.46 20.68 18.48
C MET A 1 -8.53 20.56 16.95
N PRO A 2 -8.02 21.48 16.09
CA PRO A 2 -8.15 21.33 14.63
C PRO A 2 -7.13 20.37 13.97
N VAL A 3 -6.02 20.02 14.64
CA VAL A 3 -4.95 19.20 14.05
C VAL A 3 -5.33 17.71 13.95
N ASN A 4 -5.96 17.14 15.00
CA ASN A 4 -6.38 15.74 14.97
C ASN A 4 -7.46 15.47 13.91
N GLU A 5 -8.39 16.41 13.68
CA GLU A 5 -9.43 16.22 12.67
C GLU A 5 -8.85 16.14 11.24
N LYS A 6 -7.81 16.94 10.95
CA LYS A 6 -7.10 16.87 9.66
C LYS A 6 -6.36 15.53 9.51
N LEU A 7 -5.65 15.09 10.54
CA LEU A 7 -4.95 13.79 10.52
C LEU A 7 -5.90 12.61 10.39
N ILE A 8 -7.04 12.63 11.08
CA ILE A 8 -8.07 11.59 10.98
C ILE A 8 -8.55 11.46 9.53
N LYS A 9 -8.89 12.57 8.86
CA LYS A 9 -9.34 12.54 7.45
C LYS A 9 -8.29 11.98 6.50
N ILE A 10 -7.02 12.25 6.76
CA ILE A 10 -5.89 11.75 5.97
C ILE A 10 -5.75 10.25 6.14
N PHE A 11 -5.76 9.75 7.37
CA PHE A 11 -5.67 8.30 7.63
C PHE A 11 -6.95 7.56 7.21
N GLU A 12 -8.13 8.20 7.23
CA GLU A 12 -9.36 7.64 6.65
C GLU A 12 -9.25 7.49 5.13
N TYR A 13 -8.66 8.47 4.46
CA TYR A 13 -8.36 8.37 3.03
C TYR A 13 -7.36 7.24 2.75
N ALA A 14 -6.26 7.18 3.50
CA ALA A 14 -5.27 6.10 3.39
C ALA A 14 -5.92 4.72 3.58
N LEU A 15 -6.72 4.55 4.63
CA LEU A 15 -7.46 3.31 4.90
C LEU A 15 -8.34 2.89 3.71
N ASN A 16 -9.00 3.84 3.07
CA ASN A 16 -9.82 3.55 1.90
C ASN A 16 -8.97 3.12 0.68
N GLN A 17 -7.78 3.70 0.50
CA GLN A 17 -6.85 3.28 -0.54
C GLN A 17 -6.34 1.86 -0.31
N GLU A 18 -5.87 1.52 0.90
CA GLU A 18 -5.41 0.15 1.21
C GLU A 18 -6.53 -0.89 1.02
N GLN A 19 -7.76 -0.58 1.46
CA GLN A 19 -8.92 -1.45 1.23
C GLN A 19 -9.22 -1.65 -0.25
N THR A 20 -9.03 -0.60 -1.06
CA THR A 20 -9.24 -0.64 -2.51
C THR A 20 -8.13 -1.46 -3.20
N GLY A 21 -6.87 -1.25 -2.81
CA GLY A 21 -5.71 -2.02 -3.27
C GLY A 21 -5.87 -3.50 -2.97
N LYS A 22 -6.15 -3.84 -1.71
CA LYS A 22 -6.48 -5.21 -1.28
C LYS A 22 -7.58 -5.84 -2.15
N GLY A 23 -8.71 -5.16 -2.32
CA GLY A 23 -9.83 -5.67 -3.10
C GLY A 23 -9.47 -5.91 -4.56
N PHE A 24 -8.65 -5.04 -5.16
CA PHE A 24 -8.11 -5.23 -6.50
C PHE A 24 -7.21 -6.47 -6.58
N PHE A 25 -6.32 -6.68 -5.61
CA PHE A 25 -5.42 -7.84 -5.58
C PHE A 25 -6.18 -9.16 -5.38
N GLU A 26 -7.15 -9.20 -4.47
CA GLU A 26 -8.01 -10.37 -4.24
C GLU A 26 -8.83 -10.73 -5.48
N PHE A 27 -9.43 -9.73 -6.14
CA PHE A 27 -10.18 -9.94 -7.38
C PHE A 27 -9.26 -10.43 -8.51
N SER A 28 -8.07 -9.86 -8.62
CA SER A 28 -7.04 -10.29 -9.57
C SER A 28 -6.65 -11.74 -9.35
N LEU A 29 -6.43 -12.16 -8.09
CA LEU A 29 -6.12 -13.55 -7.73
C LEU A 29 -7.20 -14.55 -8.16
N GLN A 30 -8.47 -14.18 -8.10
CA GLN A 30 -9.57 -15.07 -8.53
C GLN A 30 -9.59 -15.28 -10.05
N ARG A 31 -9.07 -14.32 -10.81
CA ARG A 31 -9.09 -14.33 -12.28
C ARG A 31 -7.80 -14.88 -12.89
N MET A 32 -6.70 -14.78 -12.16
CA MET A 32 -5.41 -15.32 -12.58
C MET A 32 -5.41 -16.85 -12.52
N GLY A 33 -4.88 -17.49 -13.57
CA GLY A 33 -4.61 -18.92 -13.57
C GLY A 33 -3.45 -19.31 -12.65
N VAL A 34 -3.11 -20.61 -12.60
CA VAL A 34 -1.94 -21.09 -11.85
C VAL A 34 -0.66 -20.59 -12.52
N GLY A 35 0.11 -19.74 -11.84
CA GLY A 35 1.34 -19.15 -12.39
C GLY A 35 2.13 -18.32 -11.38
N ALA A 36 3.29 -17.80 -11.82
CA ALA A 36 4.28 -17.12 -10.97
C ALA A 36 3.76 -15.86 -10.23
N ALA A 37 2.77 -15.16 -10.78
CA ALA A 37 2.21 -13.97 -10.13
C ALA A 37 1.18 -14.27 -9.01
N VAL A 38 0.70 -15.51 -8.87
CA VAL A 38 -0.22 -15.88 -7.78
C VAL A 38 0.44 -15.69 -6.41
N SER A 39 1.71 -16.08 -6.27
CA SER A 39 2.46 -15.87 -5.03
C SER A 39 2.72 -14.39 -4.75
N ALA A 40 2.97 -13.59 -5.78
CA ALA A 40 3.18 -12.14 -5.65
C ALA A 40 1.92 -11.45 -5.13
N PHE A 41 0.78 -11.69 -5.79
CA PHE A 41 -0.48 -11.06 -5.40
C PHE A 41 -0.98 -11.54 -4.03
N LYS A 42 -0.79 -12.81 -3.67
CA LYS A 42 -1.12 -13.28 -2.31
C LYS A 42 -0.32 -12.53 -1.25
N ARG A 43 0.94 -12.22 -1.54
CA ARG A 43 1.77 -11.45 -0.63
C ARG A 43 1.30 -10.00 -0.53
N LEU A 44 0.94 -9.36 -1.65
CA LEU A 44 0.35 -8.01 -1.62
C LEU A 44 -0.91 -7.94 -0.76
N VAL A 45 -1.82 -8.91 -0.90
CA VAL A 45 -3.03 -8.98 -0.04
C VAL A 45 -2.66 -9.05 1.44
N GLN A 46 -1.62 -9.80 1.81
CA GLN A 46 -1.17 -9.90 3.20
C GLN A 46 -0.55 -8.59 3.72
N GLU A 47 0.17 -7.87 2.87
CA GLU A 47 0.75 -6.57 3.26
C GLU A 47 -0.33 -5.51 3.45
N GLU A 48 -1.27 -5.41 2.52
CA GLU A 48 -2.44 -4.54 2.62
C GLU A 48 -3.26 -4.82 3.91
N GLU A 49 -3.39 -6.09 4.30
CA GLU A 49 -4.01 -6.45 5.58
C GLU A 49 -3.28 -5.89 6.79
N LYS A 50 -1.93 -5.92 6.78
CA LYS A 50 -1.15 -5.30 7.86
C LYS A 50 -1.35 -3.80 7.86
N HIS A 51 -1.25 -3.13 6.71
CA HIS A 51 -1.43 -1.68 6.61
C HIS A 51 -2.80 -1.26 7.14
N ILE A 52 -3.88 -1.95 6.74
CA ILE A 52 -5.23 -1.72 7.24
C ILE A 52 -5.29 -1.83 8.77
N VAL A 53 -4.67 -2.85 9.37
CA VAL A 53 -4.63 -3.02 10.83
C VAL A 53 -3.91 -1.85 11.51
N PHE A 54 -2.76 -1.45 10.99
CA PHE A 54 -1.98 -0.35 11.53
C PHE A 54 -2.71 1.00 11.43
N ILE A 55 -3.28 1.33 10.27
CA ILE A 55 -4.02 2.58 10.07
C ILE A 55 -5.24 2.65 11.00
N ASN A 56 -5.97 1.54 11.18
CA ASN A 56 -7.09 1.48 12.12
C ASN A 56 -6.67 1.74 13.57
N LYS A 57 -5.48 1.24 13.98
CA LYS A 57 -4.92 1.51 15.30
C LYS A 57 -4.63 3.01 15.48
N ILE A 58 -4.01 3.65 14.48
CA ILE A 58 -3.72 5.10 14.50
C ILE A 58 -5.01 5.92 14.56
N LEU A 59 -6.00 5.58 13.73
CA LEU A 59 -7.30 6.25 13.72
C LEU A 59 -8.01 6.15 15.07
N THR A 60 -7.90 4.99 15.72
CA THR A 60 -8.49 4.77 17.05
C THR A 60 -7.84 5.68 18.09
N GLY A 61 -6.51 5.75 18.15
CA GLY A 61 -5.79 6.64 19.07
C GLY A 61 -6.10 8.12 18.81
N LEU A 62 -6.07 8.56 17.55
CA LEU A 62 -6.39 9.93 17.16
C LEU A 62 -7.81 10.37 17.58
N ARG A 63 -8.79 9.46 17.44
CA ARG A 63 -10.18 9.70 17.87
C ARG A 63 -10.34 9.76 19.39
N GLN A 64 -9.45 9.11 20.13
CA GLN A 64 -9.36 9.17 21.59
C GLN A 64 -8.58 10.40 22.10
N GLY A 65 -8.00 11.19 21.18
CA GLY A 65 -7.21 12.37 21.50
C GLY A 65 -5.73 12.09 21.75
N GLU A 66 -5.27 10.88 21.44
CA GLU A 66 -3.85 10.51 21.51
C GLU A 66 -3.06 11.18 20.39
N GLU A 67 -1.77 11.42 20.64
CA GLU A 67 -0.83 11.86 19.60
C GLU A 67 -0.37 10.66 18.78
N VAL A 68 -0.11 10.88 17.49
CA VAL A 68 0.46 9.86 16.61
C VAL A 68 1.89 9.58 17.05
N ASP A 69 2.16 8.32 17.40
CA ASP A 69 3.51 7.84 17.68
C ASP A 69 4.30 7.73 16.36
N PRO A 70 5.43 8.45 16.23
CA PRO A 70 6.22 8.44 15.00
C PRO A 70 6.74 7.06 14.61
N GLU A 71 7.05 6.21 15.59
CA GLU A 71 7.56 4.87 15.32
C GLU A 71 6.47 3.96 14.72
N GLN A 72 5.19 4.18 15.08
CA GLN A 72 4.06 3.41 14.54
C GLN A 72 3.75 3.73 13.07
N VAL A 73 4.01 4.96 12.64
CA VAL A 73 3.82 5.37 11.25
C VAL A 73 5.03 4.97 10.41
N ARG A 74 6.24 5.04 10.98
CA ARG A 74 7.45 4.51 10.33
C ARG A 74 7.34 3.04 10.01
N GLU A 75 6.77 2.22 10.89
CA GLU A 75 6.52 0.80 10.60
C GLU A 75 5.62 0.58 9.37
N ILE A 76 4.71 1.51 9.06
CA ILE A 76 3.85 1.46 7.86
C ILE A 76 4.66 1.83 6.61
N ILE A 77 5.59 2.77 6.72
CA ILE A 77 6.27 3.39 5.57
C ILE A 77 7.62 2.74 5.25
N LEU A 78 8.28 2.14 6.24
CA LEU A 78 9.59 1.46 6.12
C LEU A 78 9.51 0.07 5.48
N GLU A 79 8.33 -0.43 5.16
CA GLU A 79 8.18 -1.54 4.22
C GLU A 79 7.80 -1.05 2.80
N PRO A 80 8.58 -0.18 2.11
CA PRO A 80 8.47 -0.10 0.67
C PRO A 80 9.11 -1.38 0.15
N ILE A 81 8.36 -2.47 0.15
CA ILE A 81 8.88 -3.69 -0.45
C ILE A 81 8.90 -3.41 -1.95
N ASN A 82 10.11 -3.24 -2.46
CA ASN A 82 10.48 -3.21 -3.87
C ASN A 82 10.17 -4.58 -4.55
N TYR A 83 9.01 -5.17 -4.27
CA TYR A 83 8.55 -6.43 -4.84
C TYR A 83 8.30 -6.28 -6.35
N PHE A 84 8.04 -5.05 -6.76
CA PHE A 84 7.96 -4.58 -8.14
C PHE A 84 9.09 -3.59 -8.43
N ASP A 85 10.31 -3.87 -7.96
CA ASP A 85 11.45 -3.16 -8.52
C ASP A 85 11.52 -3.41 -10.05
N GLU A 86 12.29 -2.57 -10.73
CA GLU A 86 12.40 -2.61 -12.20
C GLU A 86 12.81 -4.01 -12.71
N ARG A 87 13.55 -4.77 -11.89
CA ARG A 87 14.00 -6.12 -12.20
C ARG A 87 12.87 -7.15 -12.06
N ALA A 88 12.16 -7.20 -10.93
CA ALA A 88 11.04 -8.11 -10.73
C ALA A 88 9.95 -7.88 -11.78
N ARG A 89 9.72 -6.61 -12.15
CA ARG A 89 8.85 -6.24 -13.27
C ARG A 89 9.35 -6.78 -14.59
N LYS A 90 10.65 -6.64 -14.89
CA LYS A 90 11.22 -7.13 -16.15
C LYS A 90 11.15 -8.66 -16.26
N GLU A 91 11.52 -9.37 -15.20
CA GLU A 91 11.46 -10.84 -15.14
C GLU A 91 10.00 -11.34 -15.31
N PHE A 92 9.04 -10.65 -14.70
CA PHE A 92 7.62 -10.96 -14.87
C PHE A 92 7.11 -10.68 -16.29
N LEU A 93 7.46 -9.53 -16.86
CA LEU A 93 7.09 -9.17 -18.23
C LEU A 93 7.65 -10.16 -19.26
N GLU A 94 8.89 -10.60 -19.07
CA GLU A 94 9.53 -11.63 -19.91
C GLU A 94 8.74 -12.96 -19.85
N GLN A 95 8.38 -13.43 -18.64
CA GLN A 95 7.55 -14.64 -18.48
C GLN A 95 6.16 -14.51 -19.11
N CYS A 96 5.53 -13.34 -19.02
CA CYS A 96 4.23 -13.12 -19.66
C CYS A 96 4.32 -13.08 -21.19
N ILE A 97 5.41 -12.54 -21.76
CA ILE A 97 5.64 -12.53 -23.21
C ILE A 97 5.86 -13.96 -23.71
N GLU A 98 6.67 -14.76 -23.01
CA GLU A 98 6.90 -16.17 -23.34
C GLU A 98 5.63 -17.02 -23.22
N GLY A 99 4.79 -16.75 -22.22
CA GLY A 99 3.52 -17.45 -21.98
C GLY A 99 2.31 -16.91 -22.77
N SER A 100 2.47 -15.82 -23.54
CA SER A 100 1.37 -15.13 -24.23
C SER A 100 0.25 -14.61 -23.28
N MET A 101 0.63 -14.17 -22.08
CA MET A 101 -0.24 -13.82 -20.95
C MET A 101 -0.62 -12.32 -20.91
N ILE A 102 -1.19 -11.77 -22.00
CA ILE A 102 -1.55 -10.34 -22.13
C ILE A 102 -2.42 -9.80 -20.96
N PRO A 103 -3.42 -10.55 -20.42
CA PRO A 103 -4.20 -10.09 -19.27
C PRO A 103 -3.37 -9.91 -17.99
N ASP A 104 -2.40 -10.81 -17.75
CA ASP A 104 -1.59 -10.80 -16.52
C ASP A 104 -0.63 -9.60 -16.48
N VAL A 105 -0.08 -9.19 -17.63
CA VAL A 105 0.74 -7.97 -17.75
C VAL A 105 -0.03 -6.72 -17.34
N THR A 106 -1.29 -6.62 -17.77
CA THR A 106 -2.13 -5.44 -17.48
C THR A 106 -2.45 -5.37 -15.99
N VAL A 107 -2.83 -6.50 -15.39
CA VAL A 107 -3.12 -6.64 -13.96
C VAL A 107 -1.91 -6.27 -13.11
N PHE A 108 -0.71 -6.71 -13.50
CA PHE A 108 0.53 -6.39 -12.81
C PHE A 108 0.92 -4.91 -12.93
N ASN A 109 0.75 -4.31 -14.11
CA ASN A 109 1.02 -2.88 -14.29
C ASN A 109 0.05 -2.02 -13.46
N THR A 110 -1.22 -2.41 -13.35
CA THR A 110 -2.18 -1.76 -12.46
C THR A 110 -1.78 -1.91 -11.00
N ALA A 111 -1.34 -3.10 -10.57
CA ALA A 111 -0.85 -3.31 -9.22
C ALA A 111 0.32 -2.38 -8.88
N TRP A 112 1.29 -2.27 -9.78
CA TRP A 112 2.43 -1.36 -9.60
C TRP A 112 2.02 0.11 -9.50
N LEU A 113 1.06 0.55 -10.31
CA LEU A 113 0.56 1.93 -10.25
C LEU A 113 -0.13 2.24 -8.92
N ILE A 114 -0.89 1.28 -8.37
CA ILE A 114 -1.54 1.41 -7.06
C ILE A 114 -0.47 1.57 -5.96
N GLU A 115 0.49 0.65 -5.91
CA GLU A 115 1.59 0.68 -4.92
C GLU A 115 2.39 1.97 -5.01
N LYS A 116 2.68 2.43 -6.24
CA LYS A 116 3.41 3.66 -6.46
C LYS A 116 2.64 4.89 -5.98
N ASP A 117 1.34 4.97 -6.30
CA ASP A 117 0.49 6.10 -5.87
C ASP A 117 0.38 6.16 -4.34
N LEU A 118 0.24 5.01 -3.67
CA LEU A 118 0.25 4.89 -2.21
C LEU A 118 1.60 5.33 -1.60
N SER A 119 2.72 4.85 -2.16
CA SER A 119 4.06 5.23 -1.70
C SER A 119 4.30 6.74 -1.86
N GLU A 120 3.91 7.32 -2.99
CA GLU A 120 3.99 8.77 -3.23
C GLU A 120 3.07 9.55 -2.29
N PHE A 121 1.89 9.03 -1.98
CA PHE A 121 0.97 9.61 -1.00
C PHE A 121 1.62 9.68 0.39
N TYR A 122 2.17 8.57 0.92
CA TYR A 122 2.85 8.57 2.21
C TYR A 122 4.08 9.49 2.24
N ALA A 123 4.89 9.50 1.17
CA ALA A 123 6.03 10.41 1.05
C ALA A 123 5.60 11.89 1.04
N SER A 124 4.49 12.21 0.37
CA SER A 124 3.93 13.57 0.36
C SER A 124 3.42 14.00 1.74
N MET A 125 2.88 13.05 2.51
CA MET A 125 2.46 13.23 3.88
C MET A 125 3.65 13.51 4.80
N ALA A 126 4.76 12.79 4.62
CA ALA A 126 6.03 13.06 5.30
C ALA A 126 6.52 14.49 5.11
N ALA A 127 6.46 14.96 3.87
CA ALA A 127 6.92 16.30 3.52
C ALA A 127 6.03 17.42 4.10
N GLN A 128 4.74 17.17 4.30
CA GLN A 128 3.74 18.18 4.68
C GLN A 128 3.40 18.20 6.17
N THR A 129 3.90 17.23 6.94
CA THR A 129 3.63 17.15 8.38
C THR A 129 4.75 17.84 9.15
N GLU A 130 4.40 18.69 10.12
CA GLU A 130 5.35 19.39 11.01
C GLU A 130 5.36 18.77 12.42
N GLY A 131 6.43 18.98 13.19
CA GLY A 131 6.56 18.44 14.56
C GLY A 131 6.90 16.95 14.60
N LYS A 132 6.63 16.25 15.71
CA LYS A 132 6.93 14.82 15.87
C LYS A 132 6.28 13.95 14.79
N ALA A 133 5.13 14.38 14.27
CA ALA A 133 4.45 13.70 13.19
C ALA A 133 5.23 13.78 11.85
N LYS A 134 6.20 14.69 11.68
CA LYS A 134 7.14 14.67 10.55
C LYS A 134 8.08 13.47 10.61
N ASP A 135 8.54 13.11 11.80
CA ASP A 135 9.44 11.95 11.97
C ASP A 135 8.69 10.62 11.79
N ALA A 136 7.36 10.68 11.80
CA ALA A 136 6.44 9.57 11.68
C ALA A 136 6.32 9.07 10.24
N PHE A 137 6.30 10.01 9.30
CA PHE A 137 6.10 9.75 7.89
C PHE A 137 7.43 9.72 7.13
#